data_AF-A0A969M7I5-F1
#
_entry.id   AF-A0A969M7I5-F1
#
_cell.length_a   1.000
_cell.length_b   1.000
_cell.length_c   1.000
_cell.angle_alpha   90.00
_cell.angle_beta   90.00
_cell.angle_gamma   90.00
#
_symmetry.space_group_name_H-M   'P 1'
#
loop_
_entity.id
_entity.type
_entity.pdbx_description
1 polymer ?
#
loop_
_entity_poly.entity_id
_entity_poly.type
_entity_poly.pdbx_seq_one_letter_code
_entity_poly.pdbx_strand_id
1 'polypeptide(L)'
;MAATWNRPSRRCTKAMVLPSGDSAGETLYPPSKAVPRRRGDEPRDNPPRPGYRAVEGRSLYAPADPLASLAEADKVSLLHRLETYARQHDPRVTQVVASLAGEYEVVFVTRLDGRSAADVRPLARVSLQVIVEENGKREQGSAGGGGRFDYAYFTDDRLKDYARLAVEQALTNLDAARP
;
A
#
# COMPACT_ATOMS: atom_id res chain seq x y z
N MET A 1 9.93 16.56 27.47
CA MET A 1 11.10 15.68 27.28
C MET A 1 10.90 14.90 25.99
N ALA A 2 12.00 14.68 25.27
CA ALA A 2 12.07 14.48 23.82
C ALA A 2 11.50 13.15 23.28
N ALA A 3 10.98 13.20 22.06
CA ALA A 3 11.02 12.09 21.11
C ALA A 3 11.15 12.66 19.68
N THR A 4 12.34 12.48 19.12
CA THR A 4 12.74 12.90 17.78
C THR A 4 12.06 12.00 16.74
N TRP A 5 11.29 12.58 15.82
CA TRP A 5 10.66 11.87 14.72
C TRP A 5 11.66 11.68 13.57
N ASN A 6 12.17 10.47 13.42
CA ASN A 6 12.99 10.07 12.28
C ASN A 6 12.08 9.53 11.17
N ARG A 7 11.89 10.29 10.08
CA ARG A 7 11.45 9.74 8.79
C ARG A 7 12.68 9.06 8.17
N PRO A 8 12.69 7.72 8.03
CA PRO A 8 12.41 7.16 6.71
C PRO A 8 11.80 5.73 6.76
N SER A 9 10.61 5.58 6.17
CA SER A 9 10.04 4.37 5.52
C SER A 9 8.54 4.31 5.79
N ARG A 10 7.73 4.54 4.74
CA ARG A 10 6.28 4.33 4.79
C ARG A 10 5.99 2.83 4.71
N ARG A 11 6.36 2.10 5.76
CA ARG A 11 5.80 0.78 6.07
C ARG A 11 4.99 0.93 7.34
N CYS A 12 3.68 0.70 7.25
CA CYS A 12 2.79 0.73 8.39
C CYS A 12 2.18 -0.66 8.56
N THR A 13 2.68 -1.40 9.54
CA THR A 13 1.95 -2.48 10.21
C THR A 13 1.61 -1.95 11.59
N LYS A 14 0.34 -1.63 11.87
CA LYS A 14 -0.06 -1.38 13.26
C LYS A 14 -1.56 -1.54 13.54
N ALA A 15 -1.82 -2.19 14.67
CA ALA A 15 -3.08 -2.24 15.40
C ALA A 15 -3.41 -0.89 16.09
N MET A 16 -4.71 -0.68 16.33
CA MET A 16 -5.38 0.61 16.60
C MET A 16 -5.26 1.13 18.05
N VAL A 17 -5.30 2.46 18.25
CA VAL A 17 -6.32 3.27 18.98
C VAL A 17 -5.96 4.77 18.83
N LEU A 18 -6.98 5.59 18.48
CA LEU A 18 -6.97 7.02 18.08
C LEU A 18 -7.28 7.99 19.26
N PRO A 19 -7.10 9.32 19.09
CA PRO A 19 -8.24 10.14 18.69
C PRO A 19 -7.99 11.27 17.64
N SER A 20 -8.98 11.38 16.74
CA SER A 20 -9.58 12.53 16.00
C SER A 20 -8.84 13.88 15.76
N GLY A 21 -8.91 14.37 14.51
CA GLY A 21 -8.91 15.81 14.21
C GLY A 21 -8.51 16.22 12.77
N ASP A 22 -9.50 16.63 11.97
CA ASP A 22 -9.52 17.52 10.78
C ASP A 22 -8.45 17.48 9.66
N SER A 23 -8.94 17.18 8.45
CA SER A 23 -8.25 17.23 7.17
C SER A 23 -8.41 18.61 6.50
N ALA A 24 -7.36 19.43 6.52
CA ALA A 24 -7.20 20.59 5.65
C ALA A 24 -5.98 20.37 4.74
N GLY A 25 -6.17 20.54 3.43
CA GLY A 25 -5.15 20.31 2.40
C GLY A 25 -3.91 21.17 2.62
N GLU A 26 -2.84 20.56 3.13
CA GLU A 26 -1.56 21.20 3.34
C GLU A 26 -0.68 21.00 2.10
N THR A 27 -0.47 22.11 1.37
CA THR A 27 0.56 22.20 0.33
C THR A 27 1.91 21.90 0.98
N LEU A 28 2.48 20.74 0.69
CA LEU A 28 3.65 20.18 1.40
C LEU A 28 4.97 20.93 1.17
N TYR A 29 4.94 22.09 0.52
CA TYR A 29 6.05 23.02 0.39
C TYR A 29 5.52 24.45 0.38
N PRO A 30 5.80 25.29 1.38
CA PRO A 30 5.56 26.72 1.22
C PRO A 30 6.44 27.22 0.07
N PRO A 31 5.96 28.18 -0.76
CA PRO A 31 6.89 28.93 -1.59
C PRO A 31 7.95 29.50 -0.64
N SER A 32 9.22 29.19 -0.90
CA SER A 32 10.32 29.60 -0.01
C SER A 32 10.21 31.10 0.22
N LYS A 33 9.85 31.50 1.45
CA LYS A 33 9.85 32.91 1.82
C LYS A 33 11.25 33.45 1.55
N ALA A 34 11.34 34.51 0.76
CA ALA A 34 12.60 35.17 0.48
C ALA A 34 13.25 35.54 1.82
N VAL A 35 14.45 35.00 2.08
CA VAL A 35 15.23 35.35 3.26
C VAL A 35 15.59 36.84 3.14
N PRO A 36 15.24 37.69 4.12
CA PRO A 36 15.57 39.11 4.05
C PRO A 36 17.09 39.29 4.05
N ARG A 37 17.60 40.01 3.04
CA ARG A 37 19.04 40.25 2.84
C ARG A 37 19.62 41.03 4.02
N ARG A 38 20.77 40.62 4.55
CA ARG A 38 21.48 41.41 5.57
C ARG A 38 22.21 42.56 4.85
N ARG A 39 22.24 43.72 5.49
CA ARG A 39 22.95 44.91 4.99
C ARG A 39 24.44 44.58 4.93
N GLY A 40 24.97 44.32 3.73
CA GLY A 40 26.35 43.87 3.50
C GLY A 40 26.48 42.65 2.58
N ASP A 41 25.38 42.00 2.20
CA ASP A 41 25.39 40.95 1.18
C ASP A 41 25.65 41.58 -0.21
N GLU A 42 26.91 41.68 -0.63
CA GLU A 42 27.24 41.99 -2.03
C GLU A 42 26.55 40.97 -2.94
N PRO A 43 26.00 41.40 -4.10
CA PRO A 43 25.44 40.47 -5.06
C PRO A 43 26.57 39.61 -5.58
N ARG A 44 26.77 38.43 -4.98
CA ARG A 44 27.44 37.35 -5.69
C ARG A 44 26.57 37.09 -6.90
N ASP A 45 27.11 37.37 -8.09
CA ASP A 45 26.58 36.92 -9.38
C ASP A 45 26.54 35.38 -9.37
N ASN A 46 25.60 34.84 -8.61
CA ASN A 46 25.30 33.44 -8.63
C ASN A 46 24.44 33.26 -9.87
N PRO A 47 24.91 32.55 -10.91
CA PRO A 47 24.07 32.29 -12.06
C PRO A 47 22.76 31.67 -11.58
N PRO A 48 21.62 31.97 -12.22
CA PRO A 48 20.36 31.33 -11.89
C PRO A 48 20.60 29.82 -11.87
N ARG A 49 20.32 29.18 -10.73
CA ARG A 49 20.49 27.73 -10.59
C ARG A 49 19.78 27.09 -11.79
N PRO A 50 20.43 26.21 -12.58
CA PRO A 50 19.77 25.61 -13.72
C PRO A 50 18.48 24.98 -13.23
N GLY A 51 17.35 25.47 -13.73
CA GLY A 51 16.03 24.98 -13.36
C GLY A 51 15.98 23.48 -13.61
N TYR A 52 15.31 22.75 -12.71
CA TYR A 52 15.11 21.31 -12.89
C TYR A 52 14.33 21.08 -14.18
N ARG A 53 14.99 20.55 -15.21
CA ARG A 53 14.34 20.23 -16.48
C ARG A 53 13.67 18.87 -16.32
N ALA A 54 12.34 18.87 -16.25
CA ALA A 54 11.57 17.63 -16.21
C ALA A 54 11.86 16.81 -17.48
N VAL A 55 12.19 15.54 -17.31
CA VAL A 55 12.28 14.59 -18.41
C VAL A 55 10.86 14.10 -18.70
N GLU A 56 10.43 14.19 -19.97
CA GLU A 56 9.15 13.66 -20.40
C GLU A 56 9.17 12.12 -20.32
N GLY A 57 8.27 11.57 -19.50
CA GLY A 57 8.07 10.15 -19.33
C GLY A 57 6.59 9.79 -19.50
N ARG A 58 6.30 8.48 -19.66
CA ARG A 58 4.92 8.00 -19.71
C ARG A 58 4.33 7.99 -18.30
N SER A 59 3.19 8.65 -18.10
CA SER A 59 2.39 8.50 -16.88
C SER A 59 1.68 7.15 -16.94
N LEU A 60 2.25 6.15 -16.29
CA LEU A 60 1.72 4.78 -16.28
C LEU A 60 0.64 4.57 -15.21
N TYR A 61 0.64 5.40 -14.15
CA TYR A 61 -0.23 5.25 -12.99
C TYR A 61 -0.81 6.60 -12.59
N ALA A 62 -2.08 6.59 -12.15
CA ALA A 62 -2.67 7.76 -11.54
C ALA A 62 -1.93 8.05 -10.21
N PRO A 63 -1.60 9.32 -9.91
CA PRO A 63 -0.94 9.71 -8.67
C PRO A 63 -1.93 9.73 -7.49
N ALA A 64 -2.81 8.73 -7.40
CA ALA A 64 -3.78 8.58 -6.33
C ALA A 64 -3.15 7.79 -5.19
N ASP A 65 -3.35 8.24 -3.95
CA ASP A 65 -2.93 7.52 -2.76
C ASP A 65 -3.88 6.33 -2.51
N PRO A 66 -3.44 5.07 -2.69
CA PRO A 66 -4.29 3.92 -2.46
C PRO A 66 -4.68 3.82 -0.97
N LEU A 67 -3.86 4.33 -0.06
CA LEU A 67 -4.15 4.29 1.38
C LEU A 67 -5.32 5.20 1.74
N ALA A 68 -5.47 6.33 1.04
CA ALA A 68 -6.58 7.26 1.23
C ALA A 68 -7.83 6.88 0.43
N SER A 69 -7.72 5.95 -0.53
CA SER A 69 -8.82 5.57 -1.43
C SER A 69 -9.99 4.86 -0.76
N LEU A 70 -9.79 4.30 0.45
CA LEU A 70 -10.82 3.56 1.18
C LEU A 70 -10.77 3.90 2.67
N ALA A 71 -11.93 4.06 3.30
CA ALA A 71 -12.01 4.27 4.75
C ALA A 71 -11.49 3.03 5.51
N GLU A 72 -10.95 3.24 6.71
CA GLU A 72 -10.39 2.14 7.52
C GLU A 72 -11.45 1.06 7.83
N ALA A 73 -12.68 1.47 8.12
CA ALA A 73 -13.79 0.56 8.37
C ALA A 73 -14.11 -0.34 7.15
N ASP A 74 -14.06 0.23 5.95
CA ASP A 74 -14.32 -0.51 4.72
C ASP A 74 -13.20 -1.50 4.38
N LYS A 75 -11.94 -1.18 4.72
CA LYS A 75 -10.79 -2.11 4.61
C LYS A 75 -10.99 -3.32 5.52
N VAL A 76 -11.42 -3.08 6.75
CA VAL A 76 -11.70 -4.15 7.72
C VAL A 76 -12.91 -4.98 7.26
N SER A 77 -13.97 -4.33 6.77
CA SER A 77 -15.14 -5.00 6.20
C SER A 77 -14.78 -5.89 5.00
N LEU A 78 -13.85 -5.46 4.15
CA LEU A 78 -13.33 -6.27 3.04
C LEU A 78 -12.66 -7.55 3.53
N LEU A 79 -11.84 -7.47 4.58
CA LEU A 79 -11.20 -8.65 5.18
C LEU A 79 -12.22 -9.60 5.81
N HIS A 80 -13.24 -9.07 6.50
CA HIS A 80 -14.32 -9.89 7.05
C HIS A 80 -15.16 -10.58 5.98
N ARG A 81 -15.46 -9.90 4.87
CA ARG A 81 -16.14 -10.51 3.71
C ARG A 81 -15.30 -11.66 3.14
N LEU A 82 -13.99 -11.45 2.97
CA LEU A 82 -13.08 -12.48 2.48
C LEU A 82 -13.03 -13.70 3.41
N GLU A 83 -12.98 -13.49 4.72
CA GLU A 83 -13.07 -14.57 5.70
C GLU A 83 -14.40 -15.34 5.59
N THR A 84 -15.51 -14.60 5.48
CA THR A 84 -16.85 -15.18 5.36
C THR A 84 -16.95 -16.07 4.12
N TYR A 85 -16.46 -15.60 2.96
CA TYR A 85 -16.44 -16.39 1.73
C TYR A 85 -15.60 -17.66 1.85
N ALA A 86 -14.43 -17.59 2.52
CA ALA A 86 -13.60 -18.77 2.73
C ALA A 86 -14.28 -19.81 3.63
N ARG A 87 -14.90 -19.39 4.73
CA ARG A 87 -15.61 -20.28 5.67
C ARG A 87 -16.91 -20.85 5.10
N GLN A 88 -17.60 -20.10 4.23
CA GLN A 88 -18.79 -20.60 3.54
C GLN A 88 -18.47 -21.67 2.51
N HIS A 89 -17.22 -21.73 2.04
CA HIS A 89 -16.83 -22.66 0.98
C HIS A 89 -16.68 -24.10 1.48
N ASP A 90 -16.04 -24.28 2.64
CA ASP A 90 -15.88 -25.60 3.24
C ASP A 90 -15.88 -25.52 4.78
N PRO A 91 -16.67 -26.36 5.49
CA PRO A 91 -16.70 -26.38 6.95
C PRO A 91 -15.40 -26.90 7.60
N ARG A 92 -14.51 -27.55 6.86
CA ARG A 92 -13.18 -28.02 7.34
C ARG A 92 -12.19 -26.87 7.55
N VAL A 93 -12.53 -25.65 7.13
CA VAL A 93 -11.72 -24.46 7.35
C VAL A 93 -11.72 -24.07 8.83
N THR A 94 -10.59 -24.28 9.50
CA THR A 94 -10.43 -23.95 10.92
C THR A 94 -9.97 -22.50 11.09
N GLN A 95 -8.93 -22.11 10.37
CA GLN A 95 -8.30 -20.79 10.50
C GLN A 95 -8.18 -20.11 9.14
N VAL A 96 -8.50 -18.82 9.13
CA VAL A 96 -8.34 -17.94 7.98
C VAL A 96 -7.48 -16.75 8.39
N VAL A 97 -6.43 -16.48 7.61
CA VAL A 97 -5.56 -15.32 7.78
C VAL A 97 -5.65 -14.48 6.52
N ALA A 98 -6.34 -13.36 6.61
CA ALA A 98 -6.44 -12.38 5.54
C ALA A 98 -5.57 -11.16 5.87
N SER A 99 -4.82 -10.68 4.88
CA SER A 99 -3.96 -9.51 5.02
C SER A 99 -4.15 -8.57 3.83
N LEU A 100 -4.21 -7.27 4.14
CA LEU A 100 -4.26 -6.18 3.16
C LEU A 100 -2.98 -5.35 3.31
N ALA A 101 -2.23 -5.22 2.22
CA ALA A 101 -1.05 -4.37 2.14
C ALA A 101 -1.30 -3.25 1.11
N GLY A 102 -0.87 -2.04 1.46
CA GLY A 102 -0.88 -0.89 0.56
C GLY A 102 0.41 -0.11 0.70
N GLU A 103 1.00 0.29 -0.41
CA GLU A 103 2.18 1.14 -0.45
C GLU A 103 1.93 2.33 -1.37
N TYR A 104 2.43 3.49 -0.95
CA TYR A 104 2.45 4.71 -1.74
C TYR A 104 3.87 5.25 -1.74
N GLU A 105 4.59 4.99 -2.83
CA GLU A 105 5.98 5.40 -3.02
C GLU A 105 6.05 6.58 -3.99
N VAL A 106 6.72 7.66 -3.57
CA VAL A 106 7.02 8.82 -4.42
C VAL A 106 8.53 8.88 -4.62
N VAL A 107 8.98 8.73 -5.86
CA VAL A 107 10.40 8.75 -6.24
C VAL A 107 10.68 10.04 -6.99
N PHE A 108 11.73 10.76 -6.59
CA PHE A 108 12.25 11.92 -7.31
C PHE A 108 13.75 11.76 -7.52
N VAL A 109 14.18 11.78 -8.78
CA VAL A 109 15.58 11.66 -9.18
C VAL A 109 16.00 12.93 -9.87
N THR A 110 17.08 13.56 -9.40
CA THR A 110 17.72 14.68 -10.10
C THR A 110 19.16 14.32 -10.43
N ARG A 111 19.59 14.73 -11.62
CA ARG A 111 20.96 14.59 -12.08
C ARG A 111 21.69 15.94 -11.98
N LEU A 112 23.03 15.86 -11.94
CA LEU A 112 23.91 17.03 -11.95
C LEU A 112 23.82 17.82 -13.27
N ASP A 113 23.34 17.20 -14.34
CA ASP A 113 23.05 17.83 -15.64
C ASP A 113 21.76 18.68 -15.65
N GLY A 114 21.09 18.81 -14.49
CA GLY A 114 19.86 19.58 -14.33
C GLY A 114 18.58 18.83 -14.74
N ARG A 115 18.68 17.58 -15.22
CA ARG A 115 17.50 16.76 -15.53
C ARG A 115 16.88 16.19 -14.27
N SER A 116 15.55 16.13 -14.24
CA SER A 116 14.80 15.56 -13.13
C SER A 116 13.65 14.68 -13.61
N ALA A 117 13.34 13.64 -12.85
CA ALA A 117 12.22 12.74 -13.10
C ALA A 117 11.51 12.43 -11.77
N ALA A 118 10.18 12.35 -11.81
CA ALA A 118 9.34 11.99 -10.69
C ALA A 118 8.43 10.82 -11.08
N ASP A 119 8.14 9.93 -10.13
CA ASP A 119 7.19 8.84 -10.31
C ASP A 119 6.41 8.59 -9.02
N VAL A 120 5.14 8.22 -9.15
CA VAL A 120 4.24 7.88 -8.06
C VAL A 120 3.77 6.45 -8.29
N ARG A 121 4.10 5.57 -7.33
CA ARG A 121 3.91 4.13 -7.47
C ARG A 121 2.96 3.64 -6.38
N PRO A 122 1.65 3.59 -6.67
CA PRO A 122 0.71 2.91 -5.78
C PRO A 122 0.92 1.41 -5.89
N LEU A 123 0.78 0.69 -4.78
CA LEU A 123 0.71 -0.77 -4.74
C LEU A 123 -0.39 -1.17 -3.75
N ALA A 124 -1.31 -2.02 -4.16
CA ALA A 124 -2.29 -2.61 -3.27
C ALA A 124 -2.28 -4.13 -3.46
N ARG A 125 -2.32 -4.89 -2.36
CA ARG A 125 -2.27 -6.35 -2.36
C ARG A 125 -3.15 -6.93 -1.26
N VAL A 126 -3.92 -7.94 -1.62
CA VAL A 126 -4.62 -8.84 -0.70
C VAL A 126 -3.91 -10.19 -0.72
N SER A 127 -3.63 -10.73 0.45
CA SER A 127 -3.17 -12.12 0.59
C SER A 127 -4.06 -12.85 1.58
N LEU A 128 -4.50 -14.02 1.19
CA LEU A 128 -5.35 -14.93 1.95
C LEU A 128 -4.60 -16.25 2.16
N GLN A 129 -4.57 -16.70 3.40
CA GLN A 129 -4.12 -18.04 3.77
C GLN A 129 -5.24 -18.72 4.53
N VAL A 130 -5.53 -19.96 4.15
CA VAL A 130 -6.57 -20.78 4.75
C VAL A 130 -5.93 -22.05 5.26
N ILE A 131 -6.34 -22.48 6.44
CA ILE A 131 -5.92 -23.74 7.06
C ILE A 131 -7.16 -24.62 7.19
N VAL A 132 -7.06 -25.83 6.67
CA VAL A 132 -8.09 -26.87 6.77
C VAL A 132 -7.60 -27.99 7.67
N GLU A 133 -8.50 -28.58 8.42
CA GLU A 133 -8.21 -29.75 9.26
C GLU A 133 -9.25 -30.84 9.04
N GLU A 134 -8.79 -32.06 8.85
CA GLU A 134 -9.65 -33.24 8.77
C GLU A 134 -8.94 -34.45 9.37
N ASN A 135 -9.62 -35.18 10.25
CA ASN A 135 -9.11 -36.42 10.86
C ASN A 135 -7.70 -36.29 11.48
N GLY A 136 -7.39 -35.12 12.05
CA GLY A 136 -6.09 -34.81 12.65
C GLY A 136 -4.98 -34.41 11.67
N LYS A 137 -5.24 -34.41 10.35
CA LYS A 137 -4.32 -33.86 9.33
C LYS A 137 -4.68 -32.38 9.10
N ARG A 138 -3.66 -31.52 9.13
CA ARG A 138 -3.78 -30.08 8.86
C ARG A 138 -3.02 -29.73 7.61
N GLU A 139 -3.66 -29.02 6.71
CA GLU A 139 -3.04 -28.48 5.50
C GLU A 139 -3.41 -27.03 5.30
N GLN A 140 -2.61 -26.35 4.50
CA GLN A 140 -2.79 -24.93 4.22
C GLN A 140 -2.83 -24.66 2.72
N GLY A 141 -3.61 -23.65 2.35
CA GLY A 141 -3.68 -23.09 1.01
C GLY A 141 -3.57 -21.59 1.07
N SER A 142 -3.10 -20.99 0.00
CA SER A 142 -2.94 -19.54 -0.09
C SER A 142 -3.35 -19.05 -1.46
N ALA A 143 -4.02 -17.90 -1.49
CA ALA A 143 -4.32 -17.19 -2.72
C ALA A 143 -4.27 -15.69 -2.45
N GLY A 144 -4.13 -14.90 -3.49
CA GLY A 144 -4.09 -13.47 -3.34
C GLY A 144 -3.75 -12.80 -4.65
N GLY A 145 -3.85 -11.49 -4.64
CA GLY A 145 -3.63 -10.68 -5.81
C GLY A 145 -3.41 -9.24 -5.44
N GLY A 146 -3.00 -8.47 -6.43
CA GLY A 146 -2.71 -7.07 -6.24
C GLY A 146 -2.17 -6.47 -7.52
N GLY A 147 -1.86 -5.19 -7.43
CA GLY A 147 -1.33 -4.44 -8.55
C GLY A 147 -1.10 -2.99 -8.19
N ARG A 148 -0.80 -2.19 -9.19
CA ARG A 148 -0.59 -0.76 -9.04
C ARG A 148 -1.90 0.01 -9.22
N PHE A 149 -2.86 -0.34 -8.38
CA PHE A 149 -4.22 0.19 -8.37
C PHE A 149 -4.64 0.55 -6.94
N ASP A 150 -5.82 1.16 -6.82
CA ASP A 150 -6.47 1.42 -5.54
C ASP A 150 -7.18 0.16 -4.98
N TYR A 151 -7.81 0.31 -3.81
CA TYR A 151 -8.56 -0.80 -3.20
C TYR A 151 -9.88 -1.13 -3.91
N ALA A 152 -10.37 -0.29 -4.83
CA ALA A 152 -11.59 -0.56 -5.59
C ALA A 152 -11.43 -1.73 -6.57
N TYR A 153 -10.18 -2.10 -6.89
CA TYR A 153 -9.85 -3.30 -7.65
C TYR A 153 -10.37 -4.61 -7.01
N PHE A 154 -10.52 -4.64 -5.68
CA PHE A 154 -10.94 -5.82 -4.94
C PHE A 154 -12.48 -5.92 -4.84
N THR A 155 -13.11 -6.22 -5.98
CA THR A 155 -14.57 -6.47 -6.05
C THR A 155 -14.94 -7.80 -5.40
N ASP A 156 -16.22 -7.97 -5.03
CA ASP A 156 -16.69 -9.19 -4.38
C ASP A 156 -16.43 -10.46 -5.20
N ASP A 157 -16.54 -10.39 -6.54
CA ASP A 157 -16.26 -11.53 -7.41
C ASP A 157 -14.79 -11.97 -7.31
N ARG A 158 -13.86 -11.00 -7.28
CA ARG A 158 -12.43 -11.28 -7.11
C ARG A 158 -12.12 -11.86 -5.73
N LEU A 159 -12.78 -11.35 -4.68
CA LEU A 159 -12.60 -11.87 -3.32
C LEU A 159 -13.11 -13.30 -3.21
N LYS A 160 -14.25 -13.63 -3.81
CA LYS A 160 -14.77 -15.00 -3.89
C LYS A 160 -13.82 -15.91 -4.66
N ASP A 161 -13.28 -15.45 -5.79
CA ASP A 161 -12.29 -16.21 -6.56
C ASP A 161 -11.04 -16.52 -5.74
N TYR A 162 -10.50 -15.54 -5.01
CA TYR A 162 -9.35 -15.77 -4.14
C TYR A 162 -9.68 -16.73 -2.99
N ALA A 163 -10.85 -16.60 -2.37
CA ALA A 163 -11.29 -17.51 -1.31
C ALA A 163 -11.40 -18.95 -1.83
N ARG A 164 -12.05 -19.15 -2.98
CA ARG A 164 -12.17 -20.45 -3.64
C ARG A 164 -10.81 -21.06 -3.93
N LEU A 165 -9.92 -20.33 -4.60
CA LEU A 165 -8.59 -20.83 -4.94
C LEU A 165 -7.76 -21.21 -3.71
N ALA A 166 -7.84 -20.43 -2.63
CA ALA A 166 -7.12 -20.75 -1.39
C ALA A 166 -7.64 -22.04 -0.75
N VAL A 167 -8.96 -22.22 -0.70
CA VAL A 167 -9.60 -23.41 -0.12
C VAL A 167 -9.33 -24.64 -1.00
N GLU A 168 -9.53 -24.54 -2.31
CA GLU A 168 -9.25 -25.64 -3.26
C GLU A 168 -7.80 -26.10 -3.18
N GLN A 169 -6.85 -25.16 -3.07
CA GLN A 169 -5.44 -25.50 -2.89
C GLN A 169 -5.19 -26.24 -1.56
N ALA A 170 -5.85 -25.82 -0.47
CA ALA A 170 -5.72 -26.46 0.83
C ALA A 170 -6.30 -27.89 0.82
N LEU A 171 -7.46 -28.08 0.20
CA LEU A 171 -8.10 -29.39 0.03
C LEU A 171 -7.26 -30.31 -0.86
N THR A 172 -6.72 -29.80 -1.96
CA THR A 172 -5.83 -30.57 -2.84
C THR A 172 -4.60 -31.07 -2.07
N ASN A 173 -4.04 -30.24 -1.19
CA ASN A 173 -2.90 -30.64 -0.33
C ASN A 173 -3.31 -31.70 0.71
N LEU A 174 -4.55 -31.63 1.19
CA LEU A 174 -5.11 -32.61 2.13
C LEU A 174 -5.28 -33.98 1.48
N ASP A 175 -5.76 -34.00 0.25
CA ASP A 175 -5.94 -35.22 -0.55
C ASP A 175 -4.63 -35.76 -1.14
N ALA A 176 -3.58 -34.93 -1.20
CA ALA A 176 -2.26 -35.35 -1.65
C ALA A 176 -1.69 -36.43 -0.70
N ALA A 177 -1.69 -37.68 -1.18
CA ALA A 177 -0.96 -38.78 -0.58
C ALA A 177 0.47 -38.84 -1.17
N ARG A 178 1.43 -39.26 -0.34
CA ARG A 178 2.79 -39.56 -0.81
C ARG A 178 2.70 -40.70 -1.85
N PRO A 179 3.26 -40.53 -3.06
CA PRO A 179 3.32 -41.62 -4.03
C PRO A 179 4.19 -42.79 -3.55
#